data_AF-A0A7V0YEC2-F1
#
_entry.id   AF-A0A7V0YEC2-F1
#
_cell.length_a   1.000
_cell.length_b   1.000
_cell.length_c   1.000
_cell.angle_alpha   90.00
_cell.angle_beta   90.00
_cell.angle_gamma   90.00
#
_symmetry.space_group_name_H-M   'P 1'
#
loop_
_entity.id
_entity.type
_entity.pdbx_description
1 polymer ?
#
loop_
_entity_poly.entity_id
_entity_poly.type
_entity_poly.pdbx_seq_one_letter_code
_entity_poly.pdbx_strand_id
1 'polypeptide(L)'
;MEVHKTGITLFSTVTLSQFAGAEVPIEVRVMPTVRAERLNLEVLEVRLGGPYAAMSSLITPLLNAGLAQGLSENGGLVPSDLRVVAIELEEGYLLVATRPRR
;
A
#
# COMPACT_ATOMS: atom_id res chain seq x y z
N MET A 1 -23.72 0.22 -11.59
CA MET A 1 -22.45 -0.41 -12.03
C MET A 1 -21.48 -0.32 -10.86
N GLU A 2 -21.59 -1.24 -9.91
CA GLU A 2 -20.70 -1.26 -8.74
C GLU A 2 -19.44 -2.02 -9.09
N VAL A 3 -18.40 -1.26 -9.47
CA VAL A 3 -17.04 -1.78 -9.45
C VAL A 3 -16.73 -2.03 -7.98
N HIS A 4 -16.73 -3.29 -7.56
CA HIS A 4 -16.29 -3.69 -6.24
C HIS A 4 -14.81 -3.28 -6.10
N LYS A 5 -14.59 -2.11 -5.50
CA LYS A 5 -13.31 -1.50 -5.15
C LYS A 5 -12.76 -2.14 -3.87
N THR A 6 -12.58 -3.45 -3.84
CA THR A 6 -11.99 -4.09 -2.66
C THR A 6 -10.50 -3.74 -2.64
N GLY A 7 -10.09 -2.94 -1.66
CA GLY A 7 -8.68 -2.63 -1.39
C GLY A 7 -8.28 -3.25 -0.06
N ILE A 8 -6.99 -3.28 0.24
CA ILE A 8 -6.47 -3.73 1.53
C ILE A 8 -6.37 -2.50 2.44
N THR A 9 -6.89 -2.60 3.66
CA THR A 9 -6.67 -1.58 4.70
C THR A 9 -5.50 -2.00 5.57
N LEU A 10 -4.47 -1.15 5.61
CA LEU A 10 -3.30 -1.31 6.45
C LEU A 10 -3.45 -0.39 7.66
N PHE A 11 -3.26 -0.94 8.85
CA PHE A 11 -3.24 -0.19 10.09
C PHE A 11 -1.81 -0.16 10.62
N SER A 12 -1.32 1.01 10.98
CA SER A 12 0.01 1.19 11.55
C SER A 12 0.04 2.40 12.47
N THR A 13 1.19 2.66 13.07
CA THR A 13 1.49 3.87 13.83
C THR A 13 2.69 4.54 13.19
N VAL A 14 2.60 5.85 12.94
CA VAL A 14 3.72 6.65 12.44
C VAL A 14 4.21 7.60 13.51
N THR A 15 5.53 7.71 13.64
CA THR A 15 6.16 8.69 14.52
C THR A 15 6.39 9.97 13.75
N LEU A 16 5.73 11.06 14.14
CA LEU A 16 5.93 12.36 13.52
C LEU A 16 7.00 13.14 14.29
N SER A 17 8.20 13.22 13.70
CA SER A 17 9.33 13.95 14.28
C SER A 17 9.02 15.45 14.47
N GLN A 18 8.18 16.04 13.60
CA GLN A 18 7.73 17.42 13.75
C GLN A 18 6.82 17.68 14.97
N PHE A 19 6.33 16.63 15.64
CA PHE A 19 5.45 16.73 16.82
C PHE A 19 6.06 16.05 18.04
N ALA A 20 7.34 16.31 18.32
CA ALA A 20 8.06 15.77 19.47
C ALA A 20 8.06 14.22 19.55
N GLY A 21 7.98 13.55 18.40
CA GLY A 21 7.92 12.09 18.35
C GLY A 21 6.55 11.51 18.67
N ALA A 22 5.47 12.27 18.51
CA ALA A 22 4.12 11.78 18.70
C ALA A 22 3.84 10.55 17.82
N GLU A 23 3.29 9.51 18.45
CA GLU A 23 2.77 8.33 17.79
C GLU A 23 1.35 8.60 17.30
N VAL A 24 1.17 8.56 15.99
CA VAL A 24 -0.12 8.82 15.35
C VAL A 24 -0.60 7.56 14.66
N PRO A 25 -1.77 7.03 15.04
CA PRO A 25 -2.35 5.91 14.32
C PRO A 25 -2.66 6.34 12.88
N ILE A 26 -2.31 5.49 11.94
CA ILE A 26 -2.54 5.69 10.52
C ILE A 26 -3.29 4.50 9.94
N GLU A 27 -4.30 4.82 9.15
CA GLU A 27 -5.01 3.88 8.30
C GLU A 27 -4.70 4.22 6.84
N VAL A 28 -4.21 3.24 6.09
CA VAL A 28 -3.91 3.39 4.67
C VAL A 28 -4.69 2.34 3.89
N ARG A 29 -5.59 2.80 3.01
CA ARG A 29 -6.25 1.92 2.07
C ARG A 29 -5.43 1.86 0.79
N VAL A 30 -5.01 0.67 0.41
CA VAL A 30 -4.22 0.41 -0.80
C VAL A 30 -4.97 -0.51 -1.76
N MET A 31 -4.70 -0.36 -3.05
CA MET A 31 -5.10 -1.30 -4.08
C MET A 31 -3.87 -2.01 -4.63
N PRO A 32 -3.80 -3.34 -4.56
CA PRO A 32 -2.76 -4.08 -5.26
C PRO A 32 -3.02 -4.03 -6.77
N THR A 33 -2.02 -3.63 -7.56
CA THR A 33 -2.11 -3.55 -9.02
C THR A 33 -0.94 -4.27 -9.70
N VAL A 34 -1.18 -4.85 -10.88
CA VAL A 34 -0.11 -5.41 -11.71
C VAL A 34 0.28 -4.39 -12.76
N ARG A 35 1.54 -3.97 -12.79
CA ARG A 35 2.12 -3.17 -13.88
C ARG A 35 3.43 -3.79 -14.32
N ALA A 36 3.61 -3.96 -15.64
CA ALA A 36 4.80 -4.60 -16.22
C ALA A 36 5.15 -5.95 -15.55
N GLU A 37 4.13 -6.78 -15.32
CA GLU A 37 4.24 -8.09 -14.66
C GLU A 37 4.78 -8.06 -13.22
N ARG A 38 4.73 -6.89 -12.55
CA ARG A 38 5.13 -6.70 -11.15
C ARG A 38 3.94 -6.25 -10.31
N LEU A 39 3.90 -6.73 -9.07
CA LEU A 39 2.95 -6.28 -8.06
C LEU A 39 3.35 -4.89 -7.54
N ASN A 40 2.42 -3.95 -7.59
CA ASN A 40 2.52 -2.62 -7.01
C ASN A 40 1.37 -2.40 -6.03
N LEU A 41 1.52 -1.40 -5.16
CA LEU A 41 0.45 -0.91 -4.29
C LEU A 41 0.15 0.53 -4.65
N GLU A 42 -1.11 0.82 -4.94
CA GLU A 42 -1.60 2.17 -5.17
C GLU A 42 -2.33 2.65 -3.92
N VAL A 43 -1.95 3.81 -3.39
CA VAL A 43 -2.65 4.41 -2.24
C VAL A 43 -3.97 4.99 -2.71
N LEU A 44 -5.07 4.47 -2.16
CA LEU A 44 -6.43 4.97 -2.40
C LEU A 44 -6.82 6.05 -1.40
N GLU A 45 -6.46 5.85 -0.14
CA GLU A 45 -6.85 6.74 0.95
C GLU A 45 -5.84 6.64 2.10
N VAL A 46 -5.59 7.77 2.76
CA VAL A 46 -4.84 7.82 4.01
C VAL A 46 -5.68 8.56 5.04
N ARG A 47 -5.71 8.04 6.27
CA ARG A 47 -6.33 8.70 7.41
C ARG A 47 -5.36 8.67 8.58
N LEU A 48 -4.99 9.85 9.06
CA LEU A 48 -4.40 9.99 10.38
C LEU A 48 -5.50 10.02 11.44
N GLY A 49 -5.27 9.35 12.56
CA GLY A 49 -6.15 9.44 13.71
C GLY A 49 -5.81 10.60 14.65
N GLY A 50 -6.67 10.75 15.67
CA GLY A 50 -6.50 11.74 16.72
C GLY A 50 -6.58 13.19 16.21
N PRO A 51 -5.82 14.13 16.79
CA PRO A 51 -5.91 15.55 16.44
C PRO A 51 -5.34 15.87 15.04
N TYR A 52 -4.76 14.89 14.34
CA TYR A 52 -4.06 15.08 13.08
C TYR A 52 -4.88 14.70 11.84
N ALA A 53 -6.15 14.31 12.00
CA ALA A 53 -7.01 13.87 10.91
C ALA A 53 -7.08 14.87 9.73
N ALA A 54 -7.05 16.18 10.02
CA ALA A 54 -7.07 17.23 9.00
C ALA A 54 -5.82 17.25 8.10
N MET A 55 -4.71 16.66 8.54
CA MET A 55 -3.45 16.60 7.78
C MET A 55 -3.38 15.43 6.82
N SER A 56 -4.35 14.51 6.84
CA SER A 56 -4.31 13.26 6.06
C SER A 56 -4.09 13.48 4.55
N SER A 57 -4.67 14.55 3.99
CA SER A 57 -4.53 14.89 2.57
C SER A 57 -3.11 15.30 2.18
N LEU A 58 -2.36 15.93 3.09
CA LEU A 58 -0.99 16.41 2.84
C LEU A 58 0.03 15.26 2.78
N ILE A 59 -0.29 14.15 3.44
CA ILE A 59 0.65 13.03 3.64
C ILE A 59 0.40 11.92 2.62
N THR A 60 -0.79 11.90 2.01
CA THR A 60 -1.16 10.93 0.97
C THR A 60 -0.12 10.85 -0.16
N PRO A 61 0.38 11.97 -0.74
CA PRO A 61 1.40 11.90 -1.79
C PRO A 61 2.74 11.34 -1.29
N LEU A 62 3.14 11.69 -0.07
CA LEU A 62 4.39 11.24 0.54
C LEU A 62 4.37 9.72 0.79
N LEU A 63 3.25 9.21 1.29
CA LEU A 63 3.07 7.77 1.50
C LEU A 63 3.02 7.00 0.19
N ASN A 64 2.41 7.56 -0.85
CA ASN A 64 2.40 6.93 -2.18
C ASN A 64 3.83 6.78 -2.73
N ALA A 65 4.66 7.82 -2.59
CA ALA A 65 6.07 7.78 -2.96
C ALA A 65 6.88 6.78 -2.11
N GLY A 66 6.70 6.81 -0.78
CA GLY A 66 7.41 5.93 0.14
C GLY A 66 7.05 4.45 -0.02
N LEU A 67 5.77 4.11 -0.27
CA LEU A 67 5.35 2.74 -0.54
C LEU A 67 5.89 2.23 -1.88
N ALA A 68 5.87 3.05 -2.93
CA ALA A 68 6.47 2.71 -4.21
C ALA A 68 7.99 2.46 -4.06
N GLN A 69 8.68 3.31 -3.31
CA GLN A 69 10.12 3.17 -3.05
C GLN A 69 10.41 1.91 -2.22
N GLY A 70 9.73 1.71 -1.10
CA GLY A 70 9.95 0.55 -0.22
C GLY A 70 9.67 -0.79 -0.92
N LEU A 71 8.67 -0.86 -1.80
CA LEU A 71 8.43 -2.05 -2.62
C LEU A 71 9.55 -2.26 -3.65
N SER A 72 10.11 -1.20 -4.22
CA SER A 72 11.20 -1.32 -5.19
C SER A 72 12.53 -1.74 -4.52
N GLU A 73 12.83 -1.22 -3.33
CA GLU A 73 14.08 -1.45 -2.62
C GLU A 73 14.13 -2.84 -1.95
N ASN A 74 13.01 -3.34 -1.45
CA ASN A 74 12.92 -4.67 -0.83
C ASN A 74 12.72 -5.82 -1.84
N GLY A 75 12.96 -5.57 -3.14
CA GLY A 75 12.87 -6.60 -4.18
C GLY A 75 11.45 -6.93 -4.64
N GLY A 76 10.47 -6.11 -4.28
CA GLY A 76 9.05 -6.34 -4.53
C GLY A 76 8.45 -7.39 -3.59
N LEU A 77 7.12 -7.45 -3.54
CA LEU A 77 6.40 -8.52 -2.84
C LEU A 77 6.54 -9.90 -3.53
N VAL A 78 7.16 -9.93 -4.71
CA VAL A 78 7.31 -11.12 -5.55
C VAL A 78 8.77 -11.24 -5.96
N PRO A 79 9.42 -12.39 -5.73
CA PRO A 79 10.80 -12.66 -6.15
C PRO A 79 11.09 -12.28 -7.61
N SER A 80 12.31 -11.82 -7.88
CA SER A 80 12.69 -11.25 -9.18
C SER A 80 12.67 -12.25 -10.35
N ASP A 81 12.82 -13.54 -10.06
CA ASP A 81 12.71 -14.68 -10.97
C ASP A 81 11.26 -15.05 -11.32
N LEU A 82 10.30 -14.41 -10.66
CA LEU A 82 8.87 -14.60 -10.87
C LEU A 82 8.23 -13.36 -11.50
N ARG A 83 7.17 -13.61 -12.27
CA ARG A 83 6.27 -12.58 -12.81
C ARG A 83 4.85 -12.80 -12.32
N VAL A 84 4.13 -11.71 -12.05
CA VAL A 84 2.75 -11.76 -11.58
C VAL A 84 1.82 -11.93 -12.77
N VAL A 85 0.94 -12.94 -12.71
CA VAL A 85 -0.04 -13.22 -13.76
C VAL A 85 -1.48 -12.91 -13.34
N ALA A 86 -1.78 -12.99 -12.04
CA ALA A 86 -3.08 -12.61 -11.51
C ALA A 86 -2.95 -12.18 -10.05
N ILE A 87 -3.91 -11.36 -9.61
CA ILE A 87 -4.11 -10.98 -8.22
C ILE A 87 -5.60 -11.16 -7.92
N GLU A 88 -5.89 -11.84 -6.82
CA GLU A 88 -7.24 -11.95 -6.28
C GLU A 88 -7.22 -11.43 -4.84
N LEU A 89 -8.18 -10.57 -4.53
CA LEU A 89 -8.39 -10.07 -3.18
C LEU A 89 -9.59 -10.78 -2.60
N GLU A 90 -9.36 -11.54 -1.55
CA GLU A 90 -10.39 -12.21 -0.77
C GLU A 90 -10.41 -11.60 0.65
N GLU A 91 -11.47 -11.87 1.41
CA GLU A 91 -11.70 -11.21 2.70
C GLU A 91 -10.51 -11.40 3.67
N GLY A 92 -9.69 -10.36 3.80
CA GLY A 92 -8.53 -10.34 4.68
C GLY A 92 -7.23 -10.91 4.10
N TYR A 93 -7.19 -11.35 2.84
CA TYR A 93 -5.97 -11.88 2.23
C TYR A 93 -5.83 -11.57 0.74
N LEU A 94 -4.57 -11.47 0.31
CA LEU A 94 -4.15 -11.24 -1.06
C LEU A 94 -3.58 -12.53 -1.66
N LEU A 95 -4.22 -13.05 -2.70
CA LEU A 95 -3.69 -14.15 -3.49
C LEU A 95 -2.94 -13.58 -4.69
N VAL A 96 -1.67 -13.96 -4.82
CA VAL A 96 -0.81 -13.54 -5.93
C VAL A 96 -0.39 -14.77 -6.72
N ALA A 97 -0.89 -14.90 -7.94
CA ALA A 97 -0.48 -15.97 -8.83
C ALA A 97 0.77 -15.54 -9.60
N THR A 98 1.82 -16.36 -9.55
CA THR A 98 3.09 -16.08 -10.22
C THR A 98 3.47 -17.19 -11.19
N ARG A 99 4.37 -16.86 -12.13
CA ARG A 99 5.05 -17.82 -13.00
C ARG A 99 6.53 -17.46 -13.11
N PRO A 100 7.42 -18.42 -13.42
CA PRO A 100 8.82 -18.11 -13.71
C PRO A 100 8.96 -17.13 -14.88
N ARG A 101 9.88 -16.16 -14.76
CA ARG A 101 10.37 -15.35 -15.88
C ARG A 101 11.28 -16.23 -16.74
N ARG A 102 10.78 -16.66 -17.90
CA ARG A 102 11.60 -17.24 -18.97
C ARG A 102 12.14 -16.13 -19.85
#